data_AF-A0A6C0APL3-F1
#
_entry.id   AF-A0A6C0APL3-F1
#
_cell.length_a   1.000
_cell.length_b   1.000
_cell.length_c   1.000
_cell.angle_alpha   90.00
_cell.angle_beta   90.00
_cell.angle_gamma   90.00
#
_symmetry.space_group_name_H-M   'P 1'
#
loop_
_entity.id
_entity.type
_entity.pdbx_description
1 polymer ?
#
loop_
_entity_poly.entity_id
_entity_poly.type
_entity_poly.pdbx_seq_one_letter_code
_entity_poly.pdbx_strand_id
1 'polypeptide(L)'
;MPCPYANALGIPGQGVHAQRFMGLALNDTIATVVAALLTAWLFNISFLYSMIGWFVGGEVLHYAFGVNTAFLKMIGITPCKT
;
A
#
# COMPACT_ATOMS: atom_id res chain seq x y z
N MET A 1 17.12 5.47 9.62
CA MET A 1 16.46 6.73 10.02
C MET A 1 15.24 6.32 10.84
N PRO A 2 14.96 6.95 11.99
CA PRO A 2 13.71 6.71 12.69
C PRO A 2 12.55 7.10 11.77
N CYS A 3 11.51 6.27 11.72
CA CYS A 3 10.35 6.46 10.84
C CYS A 3 9.13 6.85 11.67
N PRO A 4 8.99 8.15 12.01
CA PRO A 4 7.98 8.61 12.96
C PRO A 4 6.55 8.46 12.43
N TYR A 5 6.39 8.38 11.11
CA TYR A 5 5.08 8.34 10.44
C TYR A 5 4.62 6.92 10.06
N ALA A 6 5.39 5.88 10.39
CA ALA A 6 5.06 4.51 10.01
C ALA A 6 3.72 4.03 10.59
N ASN A 7 3.26 4.66 11.66
CA ASN A 7 1.99 4.36 12.31
C ASN A 7 0.93 5.45 12.12
N ALA A 8 1.18 6.47 11.28
CA ALA A 8 0.30 7.63 11.13
C ALA A 8 -1.11 7.24 10.63
N LEU A 9 -1.20 6.19 9.82
CA LEU A 9 -2.47 5.66 9.29
C LEU A 9 -2.94 4.39 10.02
N GLY A 10 -2.28 4.02 11.12
CA GLY A 10 -2.54 2.81 11.90
C GLY A 10 -1.30 1.93 12.03
N ILE A 11 -1.34 0.99 12.96
CA ILE A 11 -0.20 0.10 13.27
C ILE A 11 -0.27 -1.14 12.36
N PRO A 12 0.82 -1.50 11.64
CA PRO A 12 0.85 -2.72 10.84
C PRO A 12 0.53 -3.98 11.67
N GLY A 13 -0.42 -4.80 11.17
CA GLY A 13 -0.85 -6.01 11.87
C GLY A 13 -1.87 -5.78 12.99
N GLN A 14 -2.34 -4.55 13.19
CA GLN A 14 -3.39 -4.21 14.16
C GLN A 14 -4.51 -3.38 13.49
N GLY A 15 -5.69 -3.38 14.11
CA GLY A 15 -6.85 -2.59 13.63
C GLY A 15 -7.14 -2.81 12.15
N VAL A 16 -7.21 -1.72 11.38
CA VAL A 16 -7.48 -1.76 9.93
C VAL A 16 -6.42 -2.50 9.09
N HIS A 17 -5.22 -2.74 9.63
CA HIS A 17 -4.17 -3.52 8.96
C HIS A 17 -4.01 -4.95 9.51
N ALA A 18 -4.92 -5.40 10.37
CA ALA A 18 -4.86 -6.72 10.99
C ALA A 18 -5.22 -7.85 10.02
N GLN A 19 -6.26 -7.65 9.20
CA GLN A 19 -6.69 -8.67 8.24
C GLN A 19 -5.73 -8.70 7.06
N ARG A 20 -5.15 -9.88 6.79
CA ARG A 20 -4.14 -10.07 5.74
C ARG A 20 -4.53 -11.22 4.81
N PHE A 21 -4.15 -11.10 3.55
CA PHE A 21 -4.25 -12.14 2.54
C PHE A 21 -2.91 -12.29 1.83
N MET A 22 -2.33 -13.49 1.82
CA MET A 22 -0.99 -13.75 1.28
C MET A 22 0.11 -12.80 1.82
N GLY A 23 -0.03 -12.34 3.06
CA GLY A 23 0.89 -11.39 3.70
C GLY A 23 0.63 -9.91 3.38
N LEU A 24 -0.20 -9.59 2.38
CA LEU A 24 -0.65 -8.22 2.09
C LEU A 24 -1.81 -7.84 3.02
N ALA A 25 -1.90 -6.58 3.43
CA ALA A 25 -3.06 -6.11 4.19
C ALA A 25 -4.29 -6.11 3.27
N LEU A 26 -5.38 -6.74 3.71
CA LEU A 26 -6.57 -6.91 2.89
C LEU A 26 -7.23 -5.55 2.63
N ASN A 27 -7.32 -4.70 3.65
CA ASN A 27 -7.96 -3.40 3.52
C ASN A 27 -7.19 -2.48 2.56
N ASP A 28 -5.87 -2.51 2.55
CA ASP A 28 -5.04 -1.77 1.58
C ASP A 28 -5.28 -2.29 0.15
N THR A 29 -5.40 -3.61 -0.01
CA THR A 29 -5.73 -4.25 -1.29
C THR A 29 -7.10 -3.80 -1.80
N ILE A 30 -8.13 -3.85 -0.94
CA ILE A 30 -9.49 -3.41 -1.27
C ILE A 30 -9.50 -1.92 -1.62
N ALA A 31 -8.85 -1.09 -0.81
CA ALA A 31 -8.75 0.35 -1.06
C ALA A 31 -8.10 0.64 -2.42
N THR A 32 -7.04 -0.09 -2.77
CA THR A 32 -6.37 0.00 -4.08
C THR A 32 -7.30 -0.36 -5.22
N VAL A 33 -8.05 -1.47 -5.12
CA VAL A 33 -9.05 -1.88 -6.13
C VAL A 33 -10.13 -0.83 -6.29
N VAL A 34 -10.68 -0.32 -5.19
CA VAL A 34 -11.75 0.71 -5.21
C VAL A 34 -11.23 2.00 -5.83
N ALA A 35 -10.06 2.48 -5.41
CA ALA A 35 -9.44 3.67 -5.98
C ALA A 35 -9.20 3.52 -7.48
N ALA A 36 -8.70 2.35 -7.91
CA ALA A 36 -8.48 2.05 -9.33
C ALA A 36 -9.77 1.98 -10.15
N LEU A 37 -10.84 1.39 -9.64
CA LEU A 37 -12.14 1.41 -10.31
C LEU A 37 -12.68 2.83 -10.47
N LEU A 38 -12.60 3.64 -9.41
CA LEU A 38 -13.08 5.02 -9.42
C LEU A 38 -12.29 5.88 -10.41
N THR A 39 -10.96 5.80 -10.41
CA THR A 39 -10.14 6.59 -11.34
C THR A 39 -10.21 6.07 -12.77
N ALA A 40 -10.34 4.76 -12.97
CA ALA A 40 -10.61 4.20 -14.30
C ALA A 40 -11.90 4.74 -14.89
N TRP A 41 -12.97 4.79 -14.09
CA TRP A 41 -14.26 5.33 -14.50
C TRP A 41 -14.22 6.85 -14.72
N LEU A 42 -13.63 7.63 -13.80
CA LEU A 42 -13.58 9.10 -13.88
C LEU A 42 -12.73 9.61 -15.05
N PHE A 43 -11.58 8.98 -15.32
CA PHE A 43 -10.63 9.44 -16.32
C PHE A 43 -10.67 8.63 -17.63
N ASN A 44 -11.58 7.66 -17.73
CA ASN A 44 -11.73 6.78 -18.88
C ASN A 44 -10.40 6.09 -19.27
N ILE A 45 -9.65 5.66 -18.26
CA ILE A 45 -8.39 4.91 -18.41
C ILE A 45 -8.65 3.43 -18.20
N SER A 46 -7.83 2.56 -18.82
CA SER A 46 -7.92 1.12 -18.57
C SER A 46 -7.77 0.83 -17.08
N PHE A 47 -8.68 0.00 -16.55
CA PHE A 47 -8.64 -0.45 -15.16
C PHE A 47 -7.26 -1.03 -14.80
N LEU A 48 -6.63 -1.79 -15.71
CA LEU A 48 -5.31 -2.36 -15.47
C LEU A 48 -4.24 -1.27 -15.25
N TYR A 49 -4.20 -0.24 -16.09
CA TYR A 49 -3.24 0.87 -15.92
C TYR A 49 -3.53 1.67 -14.64
N SER A 50 -4.81 1.89 -14.34
CA SER A 50 -5.22 2.55 -13.11
C SER A 50 -4.80 1.76 -11.86
N MET A 51 -4.96 0.44 -11.91
CA MET A 51 -4.62 -0.47 -10.81
C MET A 51 -3.12 -0.51 -10.57
N ILE A 52 -2.31 -0.59 -11.63
CA ILE A 52 -0.84 -0.51 -11.54
C ILE A 52 -0.44 0.84 -10.94
N GLY A 53 -1.04 1.94 -11.39
CA GLY A 53 -0.75 3.28 -10.88
C GLY A 53 -1.01 3.41 -9.37
N TRP A 54 -2.16 2.96 -8.89
CA TRP A 54 -2.50 2.99 -7.46
C TRP A 54 -1.66 2.04 -6.63
N PHE A 55 -1.37 0.83 -7.14
CA PHE A 55 -0.53 -0.13 -6.44
C PHE A 55 0.89 0.42 -6.25
N VAL A 56 1.51 0.93 -7.33
CA VAL A 56 2.85 1.54 -7.27
C VAL A 56 2.84 2.79 -6.38
N GLY A 57 1.84 3.66 -6.54
CA GLY A 57 1.71 4.86 -5.72
C GLY A 57 1.54 4.56 -4.23
N GLY A 58 0.74 3.54 -3.89
CA GLY A 58 0.56 3.07 -2.52
C GLY A 58 1.86 2.55 -1.91
N GLU A 59 2.61 1.72 -2.63
CA GLU A 59 3.91 1.23 -2.15
C GLU A 59 4.96 2.34 -2.00
N VAL A 60 4.94 3.36 -2.87
CA VAL A 60 5.77 4.56 -2.71
C VAL A 60 5.39 5.33 -1.44
N LEU A 61 4.10 5.50 -1.15
CA LEU A 61 3.64 6.13 0.08
C LEU A 61 4.04 5.32 1.32
N HIS A 62 3.90 3.99 1.27
CA HIS A 62 4.36 3.12 2.36
C HIS A 62 5.86 3.23 2.58
N TYR A 63 6.66 3.25 1.51
CA TYR A 63 8.09 3.46 1.61
C TYR A 63 8.42 4.83 2.25
N ALA A 64 7.75 5.90 1.80
CA ALA A 64 7.97 7.26 2.31
C ALA A 64 7.61 7.42 3.79
N PHE A 65 6.54 6.76 4.26
CA PHE A 65 6.15 6.77 5.67
C PHE A 65 6.95 5.80 6.54
N GLY A 66 7.72 4.90 5.94
CA GLY A 66 8.52 3.93 6.68
C GLY A 66 7.83 2.60 6.98
N VAL A 67 6.76 2.27 6.26
CA VAL A 67 5.98 1.04 6.42
C VAL A 67 6.60 -0.07 5.57
N ASN A 68 7.11 -1.11 6.24
CA ASN A 68 7.71 -2.25 5.56
C ASN A 68 6.64 -3.29 5.13
N THR A 69 6.02 -3.06 3.96
CA THR A 69 4.97 -3.92 3.38
C THR A 69 5.50 -5.28 2.95
N ALA A 70 4.61 -6.24 2.68
CA ALA A 70 5.04 -7.55 2.17
C ALA A 70 5.64 -7.43 0.76
N PHE A 71 5.17 -6.49 -0.06
CA PHE A 71 5.72 -6.27 -1.40
C PHE A 71 7.13 -5.67 -1.34
N LEU A 72 7.36 -4.64 -0.51
CA LEU A 72 8.71 -4.07 -0.33
C LEU A 72 9.72 -5.13 0.16
N LYS A 73 9.32 -5.98 1.11
CA LYS A 73 10.13 -7.13 1.55
C LYS A 73 10.45 -8.10 0.42
N MET A 74 9.46 -8.41 -0.42
CA MET A 74 9.60 -9.34 -1.55
C MET A 74 10.64 -8.84 -2.55
N ILE A 75 10.70 -7.53 -2.79
CA ILE A 75 11.66 -6.92 -3.72
C ILE A 75 12.96 -6.46 -3.04
N GLY A 76 13.17 -6.81 -1.76
CA GLY A 76 14.39 -6.51 -1.02
C GLY A 76 14.57 -5.05 -0.60
N ILE A 77 13.50 -4.25 -0.63
CA ILE A 77 13.52 -2.84 -0.21
C ILE A 77 13.12 -2.75 1.25
N THR A 78 13.92 -2.05 2.05
CA THR A 78 13.60 -1.75 3.44
C THR A 78 13.53 -0.24 3.64
N PRO A 79 12.37 0.34 3.97
CA PRO A 79 12.22 1.79 4.08
C PRO A 79 12.90 2.37 5.33
N CYS A 80 13.04 1.56 6.39
CA CYS A 80 13.70 1.95 7.65
C CYS A 80 14.58 0.80 8.13
N LYS A 81 15.88 1.07 8.35
CA LYS A 81 16.71 0.18 9.17
C LYS A 81 16.16 0.22 10.60
N THR A 82 15.70 -0.94 11.09
CA THR A 82 15.44 -1.19 12.52
C THR A 82 16.69 -0.92 13.34
#